data_AF-A0A662HHJ2-F1
#
_entry.id   AF-A0A662HHJ2-F1
#
_cell.length_a   1.000
_cell.length_b   1.000
_cell.length_c   1.000
_cell.angle_alpha   90.00
_cell.angle_beta   90.00
_cell.angle_gamma   90.00
#
_symmetry.space_group_name_H-M   'P 1'
#
loop_
_entity.id
_entity.type
_entity.pdbx_description
1 polymer ?
#
loop_
_entity_poly.entity_id
_entity_poly.type
_entity_poly.pdbx_seq_one_letter_code
_entity_poly.pdbx_strand_id
1 'polypeptide(L)'
;MVPIAVEAKGGELRSGNELSHIVSKKVKGVYDDAFTHVYLAVPGIRRGLEDLVRRYLRELGYGLILVGEDEVSILERARPKRAPGDAYFEVASRGVLYLAVKRALSELGFKVDTVTSNWIGLKRPINYYGALHGGRAVFGIYAERLERAKELLRSIDPAQLASKGYRLHVYIQFAVGGGVFSTLHVCDEPLSSYLPVRTEEILQLMKALKRFYGRGSGPRVGVSLSIYKFLWDVRHIPTYQGALERVRACLSPSELGSLKELCESQSRY
;
A
#
# COMPACT_ATOMS: atom_id res chain seq x y z
N MET A 1 -20.73 2.35 -7.75
CA MET A 1 -19.72 3.36 -7.38
C MET A 1 -19.09 3.87 -8.68
N VAL A 2 -18.90 5.18 -8.84
CA VAL A 2 -18.24 5.74 -10.03
C VAL A 2 -16.75 5.97 -9.70
N PRO A 3 -15.81 5.30 -10.38
CA PRO A 3 -14.37 5.52 -10.18
C PRO A 3 -13.95 6.92 -10.60
N ILE A 4 -13.61 7.75 -9.61
CA ILE A 4 -13.16 9.13 -9.80
C ILE A 4 -11.72 9.26 -9.29
N ALA A 5 -10.83 9.76 -10.15
CA ALA A 5 -9.53 10.29 -9.74
C ALA A 5 -9.57 11.81 -9.68
N VAL A 6 -8.87 12.38 -8.71
CA VAL A 6 -8.69 13.82 -8.56
C VAL A 6 -7.20 14.10 -8.37
N GLU A 7 -6.56 14.72 -9.37
CA GLU A 7 -5.21 15.28 -9.22
C GLU A 7 -5.35 16.65 -8.55
N ALA A 8 -4.93 16.76 -7.28
CA ALA A 8 -4.96 18.01 -6.56
C ALA A 8 -3.65 18.77 -6.73
N LYS A 9 -3.73 20.02 -7.19
CA LYS A 9 -2.60 20.94 -7.27
C LYS A 9 -2.71 21.99 -6.17
N GLY A 10 -1.66 22.18 -5.38
CA GLY A 10 -1.64 23.14 -4.26
C GLY A 10 -1.54 24.62 -4.63
N GLY A 11 -1.66 25.01 -5.91
CA GLY A 11 -1.50 26.42 -6.31
C GLY A 11 -2.18 26.75 -7.62
N GLU A 12 -2.42 28.05 -7.85
CA GLU A 12 -3.08 28.58 -9.05
C GLU A 12 -2.43 28.08 -10.34
N LEU A 13 -3.22 27.72 -11.34
CA LEU A 13 -2.73 27.35 -12.68
C LEU A 13 -2.33 28.59 -13.48
N ARG A 14 -1.03 28.69 -13.80
CA ARG A 14 -0.38 29.92 -14.31
C ARG A 14 -0.15 29.94 -15.81
N SER A 15 -0.16 28.78 -16.47
CA SER A 15 0.07 28.68 -17.92
C SER A 15 -0.49 27.40 -18.55
N GLY A 16 -0.68 27.41 -19.87
CA GLY A 16 -1.02 26.21 -20.65
C GLY A 16 0.10 25.16 -20.67
N ASN A 17 1.37 25.57 -20.60
CA ASN A 17 2.51 24.63 -20.50
C ASN A 17 2.48 23.86 -19.19
N GLU A 18 2.14 24.52 -18.09
CA GLU A 18 1.96 23.88 -16.80
C GLU A 18 0.82 22.86 -16.84
N LEU A 19 -0.32 23.23 -17.42
CA LEU A 19 -1.45 22.32 -17.63
C LEU A 19 -1.03 21.08 -18.44
N SER A 20 -0.38 21.30 -19.58
CA SER A 20 0.10 20.22 -20.45
C SER A 20 1.09 19.31 -19.73
N HIS A 21 1.97 19.86 -18.90
CA HIS A 21 2.92 19.09 -18.10
C HIS A 21 2.23 18.21 -17.06
N ILE A 22 1.28 18.76 -16.30
CA ILE A 22 0.50 18.00 -15.31
C ILE A 22 -0.25 16.88 -16.02
N VAL A 23 -0.97 17.22 -17.09
CA VAL A 23 -1.75 16.26 -17.84
C VAL A 23 -0.86 15.15 -18.41
N SER A 24 0.23 15.49 -19.08
CA SER A 24 1.05 14.50 -19.78
C SER A 24 1.89 13.63 -18.84
N LYS A 25 2.33 14.15 -17.70
CA LYS A 25 3.22 13.40 -16.78
C LYS A 25 2.50 12.70 -15.63
N LYS A 26 1.39 13.25 -15.15
CA LYS A 26 0.75 12.78 -13.91
C LYS A 26 -0.61 12.13 -14.14
N VAL A 27 -1.32 12.57 -15.17
CA VAL A 27 -2.74 12.23 -15.34
C VAL A 27 -2.91 11.23 -16.47
N LYS A 28 -2.47 11.61 -17.69
CA LYS A 28 -2.63 10.83 -18.91
C LYS A 28 -1.82 9.54 -18.80
N GLY A 29 -2.46 8.41 -19.13
CA GLY A 29 -1.89 7.07 -18.98
C GLY A 29 -1.92 6.55 -17.54
N VAL A 30 -1.51 7.34 -16.55
CA VAL A 30 -1.47 6.89 -15.13
C VAL A 30 -2.88 6.71 -14.56
N TYR A 31 -3.77 7.69 -14.75
CA TYR A 31 -5.15 7.63 -14.23
C TYR A 31 -6.13 7.09 -15.25
N ASP A 32 -5.86 7.25 -16.55
CA ASP A 32 -6.72 6.76 -17.63
C ASP A 32 -6.94 5.23 -17.57
N ASP A 33 -5.95 4.48 -17.09
CA ASP A 33 -6.01 3.02 -17.00
C ASP A 33 -6.83 2.52 -15.80
N ALA A 34 -7.00 3.37 -14.78
CA ALA A 34 -7.62 3.01 -13.51
C ALA A 34 -8.95 3.73 -13.24
N PHE A 35 -9.23 4.89 -13.84
CA PHE A 35 -10.39 5.69 -13.44
C PHE A 35 -11.26 6.07 -14.63
N THR A 36 -12.56 5.92 -14.44
CA THR A 36 -13.55 6.27 -15.47
C THR A 36 -13.67 7.78 -15.66
N HIS A 37 -13.58 8.53 -14.57
CA HIS A 37 -13.67 9.98 -14.54
C HIS A 37 -12.41 10.53 -13.87
N VAL A 38 -11.78 11.50 -14.50
CA VAL A 38 -10.54 12.09 -14.01
C VAL A 38 -10.71 13.60 -13.94
N TYR A 39 -10.45 14.17 -12.78
CA TYR A 39 -10.52 15.60 -12.52
C TYR A 39 -9.15 16.16 -12.17
N LEU A 40 -8.91 17.39 -12.62
CA LEU A 40 -7.86 18.24 -12.08
C LEU A 40 -8.51 19.21 -11.08
N ALA A 41 -8.03 19.23 -9.83
CA ALA A 41 -8.46 20.16 -8.81
C ALA A 41 -7.39 21.24 -8.58
N VAL A 42 -7.79 22.51 -8.73
CA VAL A 42 -6.90 23.67 -8.58
C VAL A 42 -7.56 24.74 -7.69
N PRO A 43 -6.78 25.50 -6.89
CA PRO A 43 -7.32 26.56 -6.06
C PRO A 43 -7.64 27.84 -6.83
N GLY A 44 -7.16 27.95 -8.07
CA GLY A 44 -7.33 29.13 -8.90
C GLY A 44 -6.81 28.90 -10.31
N ILE A 45 -7.26 29.73 -11.25
CA ILE A 45 -6.77 29.77 -12.63
C ILE A 45 -6.48 31.22 -12.97
N ARG A 46 -5.27 31.49 -13.49
CA ARG A 46 -4.89 32.84 -13.89
C ARG A 46 -5.90 33.40 -14.89
N ARG A 47 -6.26 34.68 -14.69
CA ARG A 47 -7.17 35.42 -15.58
C ARG A 47 -6.76 35.29 -17.05
N GLY A 48 -7.74 34.98 -17.91
CA GLY A 48 -7.53 34.78 -19.35
C GLY A 48 -7.10 33.37 -19.77
N LEU A 49 -6.84 32.44 -18.83
CA LEU A 49 -6.54 31.04 -19.15
C LEU A 49 -7.74 30.10 -18.99
N GLU A 50 -8.80 30.50 -18.29
CA GLU A 50 -9.90 29.61 -17.92
C GLU A 50 -10.51 28.87 -19.13
N ASP A 51 -10.87 29.60 -20.18
CA ASP A 51 -11.46 29.01 -21.38
C ASP A 51 -10.52 28.02 -22.08
N LEU A 52 -9.23 28.34 -22.14
CA LEU A 52 -8.20 27.45 -22.69
C LEU A 52 -8.12 26.15 -21.88
N VAL A 53 -8.10 26.26 -20.55
CA VAL A 53 -8.00 25.12 -19.63
C VAL A 53 -9.23 24.24 -19.76
N ARG A 54 -10.43 24.84 -19.69
CA ARG A 54 -11.70 24.12 -19.81
C ARG A 54 -11.81 23.42 -21.16
N ARG A 55 -11.48 24.12 -22.25
CA ARG A 55 -11.49 23.53 -23.60
C ARG A 55 -10.52 22.35 -23.70
N TYR A 56 -9.28 22.52 -23.27
CA TYR A 56 -8.26 21.47 -23.34
C TYR A 56 -8.66 20.22 -22.53
N LEU A 57 -9.12 20.40 -21.29
CA LEU A 57 -9.57 19.28 -20.46
C LEU A 57 -10.81 18.60 -21.04
N ARG A 58 -11.77 19.37 -21.55
CA ARG A 58 -12.98 18.85 -22.21
C ARG A 58 -12.64 18.01 -23.44
N GLU A 59 -11.72 18.47 -24.29
CA GLU A 59 -11.23 17.72 -25.46
C GLU A 59 -10.61 16.38 -25.06
N LEU A 60 -10.00 16.31 -23.88
CA LEU A 60 -9.44 15.08 -23.31
C LEU A 60 -10.45 14.26 -22.48
N GLY A 61 -11.69 14.74 -22.32
CA GLY A 61 -12.72 14.11 -21.47
C GLY A 61 -12.50 14.27 -19.96
N TYR A 62 -11.55 15.11 -19.54
CA TYR A 62 -11.26 15.38 -18.13
C TYR A 62 -12.15 16.48 -17.57
N GLY A 63 -12.36 16.43 -16.26
CA GLY A 63 -13.06 17.46 -15.50
C GLY A 63 -12.12 18.44 -14.82
N LEU A 64 -12.70 19.55 -14.38
CA LEU A 64 -12.00 20.63 -13.68
C LEU A 64 -12.79 21.01 -12.43
N ILE A 65 -12.11 20.99 -11.29
CA ILE A 65 -12.63 21.40 -9.99
C ILE A 65 -11.85 22.63 -9.55
N LEU A 66 -12.58 23.69 -9.22
CA LEU A 66 -12.06 24.86 -8.51
C LEU A 66 -12.28 24.67 -7.02
N VAL A 67 -11.21 24.75 -6.24
CA VAL A 67 -11.23 24.59 -4.78
C VAL A 67 -11.01 25.95 -4.13
N GLY A 68 -12.09 26.60 -3.71
CA GLY A 68 -12.04 27.81 -2.89
C GLY A 68 -11.77 27.48 -1.42
N GLU A 69 -11.69 28.52 -0.57
CA GLU A 69 -11.52 28.36 0.88
C GLU A 69 -12.72 27.64 1.51
N ASP A 70 -13.95 28.00 1.10
CA ASP A 70 -15.19 27.47 1.67
C ASP A 70 -16.05 26.67 0.67
N GLU A 71 -15.71 26.69 -0.61
CA GLU A 71 -16.52 26.07 -1.67
C GLU A 71 -15.71 25.23 -2.66
N VAL A 72 -16.37 24.22 -3.21
CA VAL A 72 -15.82 23.37 -4.28
C VAL A 72 -16.75 23.44 -5.48
N SER A 73 -16.24 23.98 -6.58
CA SER A 73 -17.01 24.25 -7.80
C SER A 73 -16.53 23.40 -8.97
N ILE A 74 -17.44 22.66 -9.62
CA ILE A 74 -17.11 21.87 -10.83
C ILE A 74 -17.25 22.78 -12.06
N LEU A 75 -16.13 23.25 -12.60
CA LEU A 75 -16.10 24.12 -13.78
C LEU A 75 -16.23 23.34 -15.10
N GLU A 76 -15.77 22.08 -15.11
CA GLU A 76 -15.94 21.17 -16.25
C GLU A 76 -16.24 19.76 -15.71
N ARG A 77 -17.29 19.12 -16.23
CA ARG A 77 -17.62 17.74 -15.82
C ARG A 77 -16.78 16.76 -16.63
N ALA A 78 -16.09 15.87 -15.93
CA ALA A 78 -15.40 14.76 -16.57
C ALA A 78 -16.41 13.86 -17.32
N ARG A 79 -15.98 13.30 -18.44
CA ARG A 79 -16.76 12.30 -19.19
C ARG A 79 -16.16 10.92 -18.95
N PRO A 80 -16.99 9.85 -18.91
CA PRO A 80 -16.48 8.50 -18.78
C PRO A 80 -15.62 8.15 -20.00
N LYS A 81 -14.34 7.84 -19.78
CA LYS A 81 -13.44 7.45 -20.89
C LYS A 81 -13.53 5.96 -21.21
N ARG A 82 -13.47 5.11 -20.18
CA ARG A 82 -13.58 3.64 -20.26
C ARG A 82 -14.17 3.09 -18.96
N ALA A 83 -14.65 1.85 -18.99
CA ALA A 83 -14.98 1.11 -17.77
C ALA A 83 -13.69 0.91 -16.93
N PRO A 84 -13.79 0.87 -15.59
CA PRO A 84 -12.62 0.66 -14.75
C PRO A 84 -12.02 -0.72 -15.02
N GLY A 85 -10.73 -0.76 -15.35
CA GLY A 85 -9.98 -2.01 -15.51
C GLY A 85 -9.54 -2.60 -14.17
N ASP A 86 -8.85 -3.74 -14.21
CA ASP A 86 -8.26 -4.37 -13.02
C ASP A 86 -7.33 -3.43 -12.22
N ALA A 87 -6.65 -2.51 -12.90
CA ALA A 87 -5.80 -1.49 -12.29
C ALA A 87 -6.57 -0.57 -11.32
N TYR A 88 -7.85 -0.28 -11.60
CA TYR A 88 -8.70 0.47 -10.68
C TYR A 88 -8.77 -0.21 -9.32
N PHE A 89 -9.10 -1.51 -9.34
CA PHE A 89 -9.34 -2.29 -8.14
C PHE A 89 -8.09 -2.36 -7.28
N GLU A 90 -6.93 -2.53 -7.91
CA GLU A 90 -5.65 -2.52 -7.20
C GLU A 90 -5.36 -1.15 -6.55
N VAL A 91 -5.49 -0.06 -7.30
CA VAL A 91 -5.21 1.30 -6.78
C VAL A 91 -6.17 1.67 -5.67
N ALA A 92 -7.47 1.46 -5.86
CA ALA A 92 -8.48 1.80 -4.88
C ALA A 92 -8.38 0.90 -3.63
N SER A 93 -8.13 -0.41 -3.79
CA SER A 93 -7.89 -1.32 -2.66
C SER A 93 -6.64 -0.91 -1.86
N ARG A 94 -5.54 -0.57 -2.53
CA ARG A 94 -4.32 -0.07 -1.89
C ARG A 94 -4.57 1.23 -1.13
N GLY A 95 -5.27 2.18 -1.75
CA GLY A 95 -5.60 3.46 -1.13
C GLY A 95 -6.43 3.29 0.15
N VAL A 96 -7.50 2.48 0.09
CA VAL A 96 -8.35 2.18 1.24
C VAL A 96 -7.57 1.46 2.34
N LEU A 97 -6.74 0.48 1.99
CA LEU A 97 -5.86 -0.21 2.93
C LEU A 97 -4.92 0.77 3.64
N TYR A 98 -4.27 1.66 2.88
CA TYR A 98 -3.27 2.57 3.42
C TYR A 98 -3.89 3.61 4.36
N LEU A 99 -5.07 4.13 4.02
CA LEU A 99 -5.82 5.02 4.90
C LEU A 99 -6.22 4.30 6.20
N ALA A 100 -6.76 3.09 6.09
CA ALA A 100 -7.18 2.29 7.24
C ALA A 100 -6.00 1.94 8.17
N VAL A 101 -4.88 1.46 7.60
CA VAL A 101 -3.66 1.12 8.35
C VAL A 101 -3.08 2.35 9.03
N LYS A 102 -2.94 3.46 8.31
CA LYS A 102 -2.43 4.71 8.89
C LYS A 102 -3.29 5.15 10.07
N ARG A 103 -4.62 5.16 9.91
CA ARG A 103 -5.53 5.56 10.98
C ARG A 103 -5.44 4.63 12.18
N ALA A 104 -5.52 3.31 11.97
CA ALA A 104 -5.50 2.33 13.05
C ALA A 104 -4.18 2.37 13.85
N LEU A 105 -3.04 2.50 13.18
CA LEU A 105 -1.74 2.61 13.84
C LEU A 105 -1.59 3.95 14.59
N SER A 106 -2.07 5.05 14.02
CA SER A 106 -2.06 6.36 14.71
C SER A 106 -2.93 6.39 15.96
N GLU A 107 -4.06 5.66 15.98
CA GLU A 107 -4.90 5.51 17.18
C GLU A 107 -4.20 4.77 18.32
N LEU A 108 -3.22 3.93 18.00
CA LEU A 108 -2.34 3.27 18.97
C LEU A 108 -1.07 4.08 19.29
N GLY A 109 -0.97 5.32 18.82
CA GLY A 109 0.18 6.21 19.06
C GLY A 109 1.38 5.99 18.14
N PHE A 110 1.27 5.13 17.11
CA PHE A 110 2.35 4.92 16.16
C PHE A 110 2.32 5.95 15.02
N LYS A 111 3.50 6.49 14.70
CA LYS A 111 3.69 7.31 13.50
C LYS A 111 4.07 6.40 12.33
N VAL A 112 3.18 6.28 11.34
CA VAL A 112 3.50 5.65 10.05
C VAL A 112 4.54 6.52 9.33
N ASP A 113 5.72 5.96 9.12
CA ASP A 113 6.89 6.60 8.52
C ASP A 113 7.35 5.90 7.24
N THR A 114 6.67 4.81 6.84
CA THR A 114 6.93 4.08 5.59
C THR A 114 5.66 3.95 4.78
N VAL A 115 5.66 4.55 3.59
CA VAL A 115 4.63 4.39 2.56
C VAL A 115 5.33 4.22 1.23
N THR A 116 5.15 3.07 0.60
CA THR A 116 5.74 2.74 -0.71
C THR A 116 4.65 2.28 -1.68
N SER A 117 5.00 2.06 -2.95
CA SER A 117 4.09 1.43 -3.91
C SER A 117 3.66 0.01 -3.50
N ASN A 118 4.42 -0.65 -2.63
CA ASN A 118 4.23 -2.07 -2.30
C ASN A 118 3.58 -2.28 -0.93
N TRP A 119 3.90 -1.43 0.06
CA TRP A 119 3.39 -1.55 1.42
C TRP A 119 3.40 -0.23 2.21
N ILE A 120 2.67 -0.24 3.33
CA ILE A 120 2.59 0.81 4.34
C ILE A 120 2.91 0.22 5.72
N GLY A 121 3.63 0.95 6.58
CA GLY A 121 3.92 0.48 7.93
C GLY A 121 4.95 1.35 8.66
N LEU A 122 5.73 0.72 9.54
CA LEU A 122 6.75 1.40 10.34
C LEU A 122 8.16 1.02 9.86
N LYS A 123 9.11 1.95 9.96
CA LYS A 123 10.51 1.75 9.60
C LYS A 123 11.27 1.13 10.77
N ARG A 124 10.89 -0.09 11.15
CA ARG A 124 11.50 -0.82 12.27
C ARG A 124 11.88 -2.26 11.89
N PRO A 125 12.84 -2.89 12.60
CA PRO A 125 13.28 -4.24 12.25
C PRO A 125 12.17 -5.29 12.33
N ILE A 126 11.20 -5.11 13.24
CA ILE A 126 9.95 -5.87 13.31
C ILE A 126 8.82 -4.84 13.41
N ASN A 127 7.84 -4.87 12.50
CA ASN A 127 6.80 -3.86 12.46
C ASN A 127 5.47 -4.33 11.87
N TYR A 128 4.42 -3.58 12.18
CA TYR A 128 3.14 -3.69 11.48
C TYR A 128 3.28 -3.24 10.03
N TYR A 129 2.71 -4.03 9.12
CA TYR A 129 2.70 -3.71 7.71
C TYR A 129 1.34 -4.06 7.07
N GLY A 130 0.93 -3.25 6.10
CA GLY A 130 -0.17 -3.53 5.18
C GLY A 130 0.34 -3.53 3.74
N ALA A 131 -0.08 -4.49 2.94
CA ALA A 131 0.34 -4.63 1.54
C ALA A 131 -0.76 -5.21 0.67
N LEU A 132 -0.59 -5.10 -0.64
CA LEU A 132 -1.30 -5.95 -1.59
C LEU A 132 -0.40 -7.12 -1.98
N HIS A 133 -0.89 -8.36 -1.82
CA HIS A 133 -0.16 -9.59 -2.13
C HIS A 133 -1.09 -10.56 -2.86
N GLY A 134 -0.71 -11.03 -4.05
CA GLY A 134 -1.46 -12.04 -4.79
C GLY A 134 -2.93 -11.69 -5.07
N GLY A 135 -3.23 -10.41 -5.37
CA GLY A 135 -4.61 -9.94 -5.57
C GLY A 135 -5.40 -9.77 -4.28
N ARG A 136 -4.73 -9.66 -3.13
CA ARG A 136 -5.36 -9.56 -1.82
C ARG A 136 -4.78 -8.41 -0.99
N ALA A 137 -5.62 -7.71 -0.25
CA ALA A 137 -5.19 -6.82 0.81
C ALA A 137 -4.85 -7.65 2.05
N VAL A 138 -3.67 -7.40 2.61
CA VAL A 138 -3.15 -8.12 3.76
C VAL A 138 -2.66 -7.15 4.82
N PHE A 139 -2.72 -7.57 6.08
CA PHE A 139 -2.14 -6.85 7.20
C PHE A 139 -1.54 -7.82 8.20
N GLY A 140 -0.43 -7.43 8.81
CA GLY A 140 0.28 -8.29 9.75
C GLY A 140 1.57 -7.68 10.25
N ILE A 141 2.52 -8.55 10.55
CA ILE A 141 3.83 -8.19 11.07
C ILE A 141 4.90 -8.65 10.09
N TYR A 142 5.84 -7.76 9.86
CA TYR A 142 6.98 -7.94 8.99
C TYR A 142 8.26 -7.89 9.83
N ALA A 143 9.20 -8.78 9.52
CA ALA A 143 10.52 -8.84 10.13
C ALA A 143 11.61 -8.79 9.05
N GLU A 144 12.51 -7.81 9.19
CA GLU A 144 13.65 -7.62 8.30
C GLU A 144 14.81 -8.55 8.67
N ARG A 145 15.34 -9.28 7.68
CA ARG A 145 16.54 -10.14 7.84
C ARG A 145 16.30 -11.37 8.72
N LEU A 146 17.32 -12.22 8.76
CA LEU A 146 17.25 -13.53 9.40
C LEU A 146 17.13 -13.42 10.93
N GLU A 147 17.86 -12.49 11.55
CA GLU A 147 17.91 -12.32 13.00
C GLU A 147 16.54 -11.91 13.55
N ARG A 148 15.85 -10.99 12.87
CA ARG A 148 14.51 -10.54 13.27
C ARG A 148 13.44 -11.54 12.90
N ALA A 149 13.57 -12.25 11.79
CA ALA A 149 12.68 -13.36 11.49
C ALA A 149 12.76 -14.46 12.57
N LYS A 150 13.96 -14.74 13.10
CA LYS A 150 14.14 -15.67 14.22
C LYS A 150 13.48 -15.16 15.50
N GLU A 151 13.64 -13.88 15.81
CA GLU A 151 12.96 -13.23 16.94
C GLU A 151 11.43 -13.31 16.80
N LEU A 152 10.91 -12.98 15.61
CA LEU A 152 9.48 -13.06 15.30
C LEU A 152 8.93 -14.48 15.47
N LEU A 153 9.57 -15.48 14.84
CA LEU A 153 9.14 -16.88 14.90
C LEU A 153 9.21 -17.50 16.30
N ARG A 154 10.09 -17.00 17.18
CA ARG A 154 10.15 -17.44 18.58
C ARG A 154 9.07 -16.81 19.46
N SER A 155 8.51 -15.70 19.01
CA SER A 155 7.55 -14.91 19.78
C SER A 155 6.10 -15.24 19.45
N ILE A 156 5.84 -16.19 18.54
CA ILE A 156 4.48 -16.57 18.14
C ILE A 156 4.02 -17.84 18.84
N ASP A 157 2.70 -17.93 19.04
CA ASP A 157 1.99 -19.20 19.16
C ASP A 157 1.40 -19.56 17.77
N PRO A 158 2.02 -20.49 17.04
CA PRO A 158 1.55 -20.85 15.69
C PRO A 158 0.14 -21.43 15.68
N ALA A 159 -0.26 -22.17 16.72
CA ALA A 159 -1.58 -22.79 16.80
C ALA A 159 -2.66 -21.73 17.01
N GLN A 160 -2.40 -20.76 17.88
CA GLN A 160 -3.29 -19.61 18.07
C GLN A 160 -3.44 -18.84 16.76
N LEU A 161 -2.34 -18.42 16.13
CA LEU A 161 -2.39 -17.63 14.90
C LEU A 161 -3.00 -18.39 13.72
N ALA A 162 -2.74 -19.70 13.61
CA ALA A 162 -3.38 -20.56 12.62
C ALA A 162 -4.90 -20.60 12.81
N SER A 163 -5.39 -20.72 14.05
CA SER A 163 -6.84 -20.69 14.36
C SER A 163 -7.50 -19.36 13.95
N LYS A 164 -6.72 -18.27 13.87
CA LYS A 164 -7.17 -16.96 13.43
C LYS A 164 -6.97 -16.71 11.92
N GLY A 165 -6.46 -17.71 11.18
CA GLY A 165 -6.27 -17.63 9.74
C GLY A 165 -5.04 -16.84 9.31
N TYR A 166 -4.03 -16.69 10.18
CA TYR A 166 -2.76 -16.10 9.80
C TYR A 166 -1.94 -17.05 8.94
N ARG A 167 -1.10 -16.44 8.11
CA ARG A 167 -0.23 -17.06 7.13
C ARG A 167 1.19 -16.64 7.40
N LEU A 168 2.12 -17.49 7.02
CA LEU A 168 3.54 -17.17 6.99
C LEU A 168 3.95 -16.93 5.55
N HIS A 169 4.78 -15.91 5.36
CA HIS A 169 5.31 -15.63 4.06
C HIS A 169 6.77 -15.18 4.07
N VAL A 170 7.57 -15.82 3.22
CA VAL A 170 8.99 -15.51 2.98
C VAL A 170 9.12 -14.90 1.60
N TYR A 171 9.81 -13.75 1.54
CA TYR A 171 10.09 -13.07 0.29
C TYR A 171 11.49 -12.51 0.23
N ILE A 172 11.93 -12.30 -1.01
CA ILE A 172 13.25 -11.81 -1.37
C ILE A 172 13.09 -10.42 -1.98
N GLN A 173 13.83 -9.44 -1.49
CA GLN A 173 13.85 -8.09 -2.02
C GLN A 173 15.16 -7.86 -2.77
N PHE A 174 15.09 -7.35 -4.00
CA PHE A 174 16.27 -6.97 -4.78
C PHE A 174 16.37 -5.45 -4.80
N ALA A 175 17.53 -4.93 -4.41
CA ALA A 175 17.76 -3.50 -4.26
C ALA A 175 19.00 -3.00 -5.01
N VAL A 176 18.87 -1.82 -5.64
CA VAL A 176 19.93 -1.09 -6.35
C VAL A 176 19.79 0.40 -6.00
N GLY A 177 20.91 1.10 -5.82
CA GLY A 177 20.90 2.55 -5.58
C GLY A 177 20.12 3.00 -4.33
N GLY A 178 19.94 2.11 -3.35
CA GLY A 178 19.17 2.39 -2.13
C GLY A 178 17.67 2.14 -2.20
N GLY A 179 17.14 1.69 -3.35
CA GLY A 179 15.72 1.33 -3.52
C GLY A 179 15.51 -0.15 -3.84
N VAL A 180 14.38 -0.71 -3.37
CA VAL A 180 13.92 -2.05 -3.79
C VAL A 180 13.27 -1.93 -5.15
N PHE A 181 13.78 -2.64 -6.16
CA PHE A 181 13.23 -2.62 -7.52
C PHE A 181 12.37 -3.84 -7.84
N SER A 182 12.53 -4.94 -7.10
CA SER A 182 11.75 -6.17 -7.31
C SER A 182 11.62 -6.98 -6.03
N THR A 183 10.55 -7.75 -5.92
CA THR A 183 10.29 -8.68 -4.83
C THR A 183 9.86 -10.04 -5.39
N LEU A 184 10.49 -11.12 -4.91
CA LEU A 184 10.11 -12.50 -5.21
C LEU A 184 9.45 -13.13 -3.99
N HIS A 185 8.27 -13.71 -4.18
CA HIS A 185 7.50 -14.43 -3.18
C HIS A 185 7.81 -15.92 -3.28
N VAL A 186 8.28 -16.56 -2.20
CA VAL A 186 8.86 -17.93 -2.27
C VAL A 186 8.08 -18.94 -1.43
N CYS A 187 7.52 -18.52 -0.29
CA CYS A 187 6.70 -19.35 0.56
C CYS A 187 5.54 -18.48 1.03
N ASP A 188 4.30 -18.84 0.71
CA ASP A 188 3.08 -18.20 1.22
C ASP A 188 2.10 -19.31 1.62
N GLU A 189 2.09 -19.65 2.90
CA GLU A 189 1.36 -20.81 3.41
C GLU A 189 0.54 -20.46 4.66
N PRO A 190 -0.63 -21.09 4.87
CA PRO A 190 -1.31 -21.04 6.15
C PRO A 190 -0.39 -21.49 7.29
N LEU A 191 -0.46 -20.83 8.44
CA LEU A 191 0.27 -21.31 9.63
C LEU A 191 -0.21 -22.68 10.10
N SER A 192 -1.39 -23.15 9.69
CA SER A 192 -1.82 -24.53 9.97
C SER A 192 -0.94 -25.57 9.27
N SER A 193 -0.43 -25.27 8.08
CA SER A 193 0.52 -26.13 7.35
C SER A 193 1.91 -26.13 8.00
N TYR A 194 2.17 -25.12 8.83
CA TYR A 194 3.43 -24.97 9.54
C TYR A 194 3.55 -25.90 10.76
N LEU A 195 2.46 -26.45 11.29
CA LEU A 195 2.52 -27.41 12.38
C LEU A 195 2.81 -28.82 11.78
N PRO A 196 3.95 -29.49 12.09
CA PRO A 196 4.97 -29.25 13.12
C PRO A 196 6.36 -28.76 12.62
N VAL A 197 6.46 -28.25 11.39
CA VAL A 197 7.70 -27.78 10.76
C VAL A 197 8.34 -26.62 11.53
N ARG A 198 9.65 -26.76 11.78
CA ARG A 198 10.37 -26.05 12.84
C ARG A 198 10.82 -24.67 12.40
N THR A 199 10.84 -23.71 13.32
CA THR A 199 11.48 -22.38 13.16
C THR A 199 12.82 -22.47 12.43
N GLU A 200 13.61 -23.51 12.73
CA GLU A 200 14.91 -23.76 12.12
C GLU A 200 14.85 -24.01 10.61
N GLU A 201 13.85 -24.72 10.09
CA GLU A 201 13.73 -25.02 8.65
C GLU A 201 13.46 -23.76 7.83
N ILE A 202 12.58 -22.88 8.33
CA ILE A 202 12.34 -21.57 7.69
C ILE A 202 13.59 -20.71 7.72
N LEU A 203 14.32 -20.68 8.84
CA LEU A 203 15.56 -19.94 8.93
C LEU A 203 16.64 -20.51 8.00
N GLN A 204 16.71 -21.84 7.86
CA GLN A 204 17.60 -22.49 6.90
C GLN A 204 17.22 -22.15 5.46
N LEU A 205 15.94 -22.15 5.12
CA LEU A 205 15.42 -21.70 3.82
C LEU A 205 15.83 -20.25 3.55
N MET A 206 15.52 -19.33 4.46
CA MET A 206 15.87 -17.92 4.32
C MET A 206 17.38 -17.73 4.13
N LYS A 207 18.20 -18.46 4.89
CA LYS A 207 19.67 -18.45 4.77
C LYS A 207 20.15 -19.04 3.44
N ALA A 208 19.49 -20.06 2.92
CA ALA A 208 19.79 -20.64 1.61
C ALA A 208 19.43 -19.66 0.48
N LEU A 209 18.24 -19.06 0.51
CA LEU A 209 17.80 -18.05 -0.46
C LEU A 209 18.75 -16.84 -0.47
N LYS A 210 19.09 -16.32 0.70
CA LYS A 210 20.03 -15.19 0.83
C LYS A 210 21.41 -15.52 0.24
N ARG A 211 21.91 -16.74 0.46
CA ARG A 211 23.19 -17.21 -0.11
C ARG A 211 23.12 -17.43 -1.61
N PHE A 212 22.00 -17.93 -2.12
CA PHE A 212 21.83 -18.23 -3.54
C PHE A 212 21.74 -16.95 -4.36
N TYR A 213 20.82 -16.05 -3.99
CA TYR A 213 20.59 -14.81 -4.72
C TYR A 213 21.58 -13.69 -4.39
N GLY A 214 22.21 -13.72 -3.21
CA GLY A 214 23.15 -12.70 -2.76
C GLY A 214 24.60 -12.89 -3.19
N ARG A 215 24.91 -13.86 -4.06
CA ARG A 215 26.26 -14.08 -4.59
C ARG A 215 26.57 -13.14 -5.75
N GLY A 216 27.76 -12.54 -5.74
CA GLY A 216 28.30 -11.71 -6.84
C GLY A 216 28.20 -10.21 -6.62
N SER A 217 28.58 -9.43 -7.63
CA SER A 217 28.53 -7.96 -7.67
C SER A 217 27.15 -7.38 -8.01
N GLY A 218 26.10 -8.21 -7.95
CA GLY A 218 24.74 -7.88 -8.34
C GLY A 218 23.98 -7.03 -7.32
N PRO A 219 22.64 -6.94 -7.46
CA PRO A 219 21.81 -6.15 -6.57
C PRO A 219 21.93 -6.63 -5.11
N ARG A 220 21.79 -5.70 -4.16
CA ARG A 220 21.71 -6.05 -2.74
C ARG A 220 20.42 -6.85 -2.52
N VAL A 221 20.57 -8.06 -1.99
CA VAL A 221 19.43 -8.94 -1.74
C VAL A 221 19.02 -8.88 -0.27
N GLY A 222 17.76 -8.63 0.03
CA GLY A 222 17.15 -8.84 1.34
C GLY A 222 16.33 -10.14 1.34
N VAL A 223 16.31 -10.87 2.45
CA VAL A 223 15.35 -11.96 2.65
C VAL A 223 14.66 -11.69 3.97
N SER A 224 13.34 -11.67 3.92
CA SER A 224 12.51 -11.23 5.03
C SER A 224 11.31 -12.14 5.21
N LEU A 225 10.69 -12.04 6.37
CA LEU A 225 9.56 -12.86 6.77
C LEU A 225 8.39 -11.98 7.18
N SER A 226 7.19 -12.44 6.89
CA SER A 226 5.95 -11.81 7.33
C SER A 226 5.01 -12.86 7.89
N ILE A 227 4.25 -12.46 8.92
CA ILE A 227 3.11 -13.19 9.44
C ILE A 227 1.91 -12.28 9.26
N TYR A 228 0.97 -12.68 8.42
CA TYR A 228 -0.10 -11.78 8.01
C TYR A 228 -1.45 -12.48 7.91
N LYS A 229 -2.50 -11.68 7.90
CA LYS A 229 -3.87 -12.12 7.69
C LYS A 229 -4.44 -11.47 6.44
N PHE A 230 -5.21 -12.27 5.71
CA PHE A 230 -6.02 -11.78 4.60
C PHE A 230 -7.12 -10.86 5.12
N LEU A 231 -7.22 -9.66 4.54
CA LEU A 231 -8.29 -8.73 4.89
C LEU A 231 -9.42 -8.76 3.86
N TRP A 232 -9.13 -8.58 2.56
CA TRP A 232 -10.13 -8.65 1.48
C TRP A 232 -9.47 -8.86 0.11
N ASP A 233 -10.25 -9.32 -0.86
CA ASP A 233 -9.83 -9.48 -2.25
C ASP A 233 -9.80 -8.12 -2.95
N VAL A 234 -8.79 -7.82 -3.77
CA VAL A 234 -8.63 -6.47 -4.36
C VAL A 234 -9.82 -6.05 -5.22
N ARG A 235 -10.55 -7.00 -5.80
CA ARG A 235 -11.77 -6.73 -6.59
C ARG A 235 -13.00 -6.46 -5.71
N HIS A 236 -12.91 -6.74 -4.41
CA HIS A 236 -13.98 -6.59 -3.43
C HIS A 236 -13.59 -5.56 -2.37
N ILE A 237 -13.47 -4.31 -2.79
CA ILE A 237 -13.00 -3.20 -1.94
C ILE A 237 -14.08 -2.87 -0.90
N PRO A 238 -13.78 -2.95 0.41
CA PRO A 238 -14.71 -2.54 1.45
C PRO A 238 -14.86 -1.02 1.48
N THR A 239 -15.87 -0.53 2.21
CA THR A 239 -15.90 0.88 2.60
C THR A 239 -14.69 1.19 3.49
N TYR A 240 -14.31 2.47 3.58
CA TYR A 240 -13.23 2.88 4.49
C TYR A 240 -13.48 2.43 5.94
N GLN A 241 -14.71 2.53 6.44
CA GLN A 241 -15.05 2.04 7.78
C GLN A 241 -14.87 0.53 7.92
N GLY A 242 -15.35 -0.26 6.94
CA GLY A 242 -15.16 -1.70 6.95
C GLY A 242 -13.68 -2.11 6.84
N ALA A 243 -12.86 -1.37 6.10
CA ALA A 243 -11.41 -1.58 6.06
C ALA A 243 -10.77 -1.30 7.43
N LEU A 244 -11.13 -0.17 8.04
CA LEU A 244 -10.61 0.24 9.35
C LEU A 244 -10.96 -0.76 10.45
N GLU A 245 -12.19 -1.27 10.47
CA GLU A 245 -12.62 -2.32 11.39
C GLU A 245 -11.81 -3.60 11.23
N ARG A 246 -11.57 -4.05 9.98
CA ARG A 246 -10.76 -5.24 9.70
C ARG A 246 -9.31 -5.09 10.17
N VAL A 247 -8.70 -3.92 9.93
CA VAL A 247 -7.33 -3.65 10.41
C VAL A 247 -7.29 -3.59 11.94
N ARG A 248 -8.26 -2.93 12.58
CA ARG A 248 -8.35 -2.85 14.05
C ARG A 248 -8.53 -4.22 14.69
N ALA A 249 -9.35 -5.09 14.09
CA ALA A 249 -9.51 -6.46 14.56
C ALA A 249 -8.16 -7.16 14.64
N CYS A 250 -7.35 -7.09 13.57
CA CYS A 250 -6.00 -7.65 13.53
C CYS A 250 -5.01 -7.02 14.51
N LEU A 251 -5.31 -5.88 15.15
CA LEU A 251 -4.48 -5.24 16.17
C LEU A 251 -4.94 -5.56 17.60
N SER A 252 -6.02 -6.32 17.75
CA SER A 252 -6.53 -6.71 19.06
C SER A 252 -5.58 -7.68 19.77
N PRO A 253 -5.44 -7.60 21.11
CA PRO A 253 -4.64 -8.55 21.87
C PRO A 253 -5.07 -10.01 21.65
N SER A 254 -6.37 -10.25 21.42
CA SER A 254 -6.92 -11.57 21.13
C SER A 254 -6.55 -12.14 19.77
N GLU A 255 -6.13 -11.30 18.82
CA GLU A 255 -5.69 -11.74 17.48
C GLU A 255 -4.18 -11.93 17.41
N LEU A 256 -3.40 -10.99 17.95
CA LEU A 256 -1.94 -11.02 17.86
C LEU A 256 -1.26 -11.74 19.03
N GLY A 257 -1.89 -11.78 20.21
CA GLY A 257 -1.24 -12.30 21.42
C GLY A 257 0.11 -11.60 21.69
N SER A 258 1.14 -12.42 21.93
CA SER A 258 2.52 -11.99 22.20
C SER A 258 3.17 -11.18 21.07
N LEU A 259 2.66 -11.27 19.84
CA LEU A 259 3.15 -10.46 18.73
C LEU A 259 2.92 -8.96 18.93
N LYS A 260 1.85 -8.59 19.63
CA LYS A 260 1.54 -7.19 19.93
C LYS A 260 2.61 -6.58 20.83
N GLU A 261 2.97 -7.30 21.88
CA GLU A 261 4.02 -6.89 22.84
C GLU A 261 5.38 -6.76 22.15
N LEU A 262 5.70 -7.69 21.24
CA LEU A 262 6.92 -7.62 20.44
C LEU A 262 6.96 -6.32 19.62
N CYS A 263 5.88 -5.94 18.94
CA CYS A 263 5.85 -4.69 18.16
C CYS A 263 5.87 -3.43 19.03
N GLU A 264 5.24 -3.47 20.21
CA GLU A 264 5.18 -2.33 21.14
C GLU A 264 6.49 -2.12 21.91
N SER A 265 7.23 -3.18 22.24
CA SER A 265 8.54 -3.09 22.89
C SER A 265 9.59 -2.40 21.99
N GLN A 266 9.48 -2.58 20.67
CA GLN A 266 10.29 -1.91 19.66
C GLN A 266 9.94 -0.41 19.50
N SER A 267 8.92 0.11 20.20
CA SER A 267 8.54 1.54 20.21
C SER A 267 9.25 2.37 21.28
N ARG A 268 9.89 1.73 22.25
CA ARG A 268 10.46 2.42 23.43
C ARG A 268 11.93 2.84 23.24
N TYR A 269 12.42 2.77 22.01
CA TYR A 269 13.76 3.18 21.57
C TYR A 269 13.66 3.94 20.26
#